data_AF-A0A7U2HWA5-F1
#
_entry.id   AF-A0A7U2HWA5-F1
#
_cell.length_a   1.000
_cell.length_b   1.000
_cell.length_c   1.000
_cell.angle_alpha   90.00
_cell.angle_beta   90.00
_cell.angle_gamma   90.00
#
_symmetry.space_group_name_H-M   'P 1'
#
loop_
_entity.id
_entity.type
_entity.pdbx_description
1 polymer ?
#
loop_
_entity_poly.entity_id
_entity_poly.type
_entity_poly.pdbx_seq_one_letter_code
_entity_poly.pdbx_strand_id
1 'polypeptide(L)'
;MARSLPALSCILEVERKFRSLAVQELTAHQGSPSFRSVRSLGQRTLHDVYYDQSSLLSSAGVWVRQRNGQWEAKIKMGGDFTNSKFEEITGHRDISRCVKEIIGGKCIEEGRQFGLVQTAAFVTTRKAWIADDEFQIVLDTTDFGHTVGEVELQQQVSLTREREMCLEQERQRILQKMDDRIAAFMTHYAWAFCPGAPKGKLTAYFERETYQSMSESTRRPSKP
;
A
#
# COMPACT_ATOMS: atom_id res chain seq x y z
N MET A 1 27.54 -20.05 24.63
CA MET A 1 26.36 -20.07 23.75
C MET A 1 26.30 -18.75 23.02
N ALA A 2 26.55 -18.74 21.70
CA ALA A 2 26.43 -17.53 20.90
C ALA A 2 24.95 -17.16 20.80
N ARG A 3 24.56 -15.99 21.31
CA ARG A 3 23.22 -15.45 21.08
C ARG A 3 23.12 -15.14 19.58
N SER A 4 22.24 -15.85 18.88
CA SER A 4 21.85 -15.50 17.51
C SER A 4 21.39 -14.04 17.50
N LEU A 5 21.98 -13.22 16.62
CA LEU A 5 21.52 -11.87 16.39
C LEU A 5 20.08 -11.95 15.84
N PRO A 6 19.16 -11.09 16.29
CA PRO A 6 17.78 -11.12 15.80
C PRO A 6 17.77 -10.84 14.29
N ALA A 7 17.17 -11.77 13.55
CA ALA A 7 16.89 -11.56 12.13
C ALA A 7 15.88 -10.41 12.00
N LEU A 8 16.14 -9.50 11.05
CA LEU A 8 15.13 -8.51 10.67
C LEU A 8 14.13 -9.23 9.77
N SER A 9 12.88 -9.34 10.22
CA SER A 9 11.78 -9.85 9.42
C SER A 9 10.96 -8.67 8.88
N CYS A 10 10.82 -8.59 7.57
CA CYS A 10 9.97 -7.59 6.91
C CYS A 10 9.14 -8.27 5.80
N ILE A 11 8.10 -7.58 5.35
CA ILE A 11 7.36 -7.98 4.15
C ILE A 11 7.80 -7.08 3.02
N LEU A 12 8.33 -7.67 1.95
CA LEU A 12 8.55 -6.97 0.70
C LEU A 12 7.28 -7.11 -0.14
N GLU A 13 6.88 -6.03 -0.78
CA GLU A 13 5.70 -5.98 -1.63
C GLU A 13 6.02 -5.29 -2.94
N VAL A 14 5.53 -5.86 -4.04
CA VAL A 14 5.44 -5.17 -5.33
C VAL A 14 3.98 -5.14 -5.74
N GLU A 15 3.51 -3.96 -6.12
CA GLU A 15 2.14 -3.76 -6.57
C GLU A 15 2.08 -3.10 -7.94
N ARG A 16 0.97 -3.37 -8.64
CA ARG A 16 0.59 -2.75 -9.90
C ARG A 16 -0.85 -2.29 -9.84
N LYS A 17 -1.05 -0.98 -9.92
CA LYS A 17 -2.40 -0.40 -9.91
C LYS A 17 -3.05 -0.50 -11.28
N PHE A 18 -4.36 -0.74 -11.29
CA PHE A 18 -5.22 -0.66 -12.46
C PHE A 18 -6.54 0.04 -12.09
N ARG A 19 -7.25 0.55 -13.10
CA ARG A 19 -8.46 1.36 -12.85
C ARG A 19 -9.62 0.52 -12.31
N SER A 20 -9.88 -0.59 -12.99
CA SER A 20 -10.97 -1.51 -12.71
C SER A 20 -10.71 -2.84 -13.40
N LEU A 21 -11.42 -3.89 -12.98
CA LEU A 21 -11.48 -5.12 -13.77
C LEU A 21 -12.14 -4.83 -15.12
N ALA A 22 -11.64 -5.47 -16.17
CA ALA A 22 -12.26 -5.46 -17.50
C ALA A 22 -13.40 -6.50 -17.62
N VAL A 23 -13.57 -7.32 -16.59
CA VAL A 23 -14.59 -8.35 -16.47
C VAL A 23 -15.41 -8.15 -15.20
N GLN A 24 -16.62 -8.72 -15.17
CA GLN A 24 -17.52 -8.59 -14.02
C GLN A 24 -16.98 -9.29 -12.76
N GLU A 25 -16.35 -10.44 -12.92
CA GLU A 25 -15.78 -11.25 -11.84
C GLU A 25 -14.65 -12.12 -12.39
N LEU A 26 -13.57 -12.29 -11.64
CA LEU A 26 -12.45 -13.13 -12.04
C LEU A 26 -12.80 -14.61 -11.86
N THR A 27 -12.85 -15.34 -12.97
CA THR A 27 -12.97 -16.81 -12.99
C THR A 27 -11.88 -17.42 -13.86
N ALA A 28 -11.54 -18.69 -13.63
CA ALA A 28 -10.36 -19.32 -14.24
C ALA A 28 -10.43 -19.29 -15.78
N HIS A 29 -11.62 -19.49 -16.35
CA HIS A 29 -11.79 -19.76 -17.78
C HIS A 29 -12.34 -18.57 -18.59
N GLN A 30 -12.41 -17.37 -18.02
CA GLN A 30 -13.12 -16.26 -18.67
C GLN A 30 -12.35 -15.61 -19.81
N GLY A 31 -11.02 -15.67 -19.81
CA GLY A 31 -10.20 -15.06 -20.83
C GLY A 31 -9.17 -15.99 -21.44
N SER A 32 -8.46 -15.48 -22.44
CA SER A 32 -7.43 -16.19 -23.18
C SER A 32 -6.13 -15.39 -23.10
N PRO A 33 -5.07 -15.92 -22.48
CA PRO A 33 -5.00 -17.20 -21.77
C PRO A 33 -5.83 -17.21 -20.47
N SER A 34 -6.33 -18.39 -20.11
CA SER A 34 -7.02 -18.63 -18.83
C SER A 34 -6.03 -18.56 -17.68
N PHE A 35 -6.46 -18.04 -16.51
CA PHE A 35 -5.65 -18.19 -15.30
C PHE A 35 -5.36 -19.65 -15.02
N ARG A 36 -4.15 -19.98 -14.54
CA ARG A 36 -3.80 -21.34 -14.12
C ARG A 36 -4.66 -21.76 -12.92
N SER A 37 -4.88 -20.83 -12.00
CA SER A 37 -5.84 -20.96 -10.91
C SER A 37 -6.38 -19.59 -10.54
N VAL A 38 -7.61 -19.52 -10.04
CA VAL A 38 -8.11 -18.33 -9.37
C VAL A 38 -9.05 -18.72 -8.24
N ARG A 39 -8.84 -18.14 -7.07
CA ARG A 39 -9.65 -18.38 -5.88
C ARG A 39 -10.08 -17.06 -5.27
N SER A 40 -11.39 -16.86 -5.16
CA SER A 40 -11.94 -15.72 -4.42
C SER A 40 -11.62 -15.85 -2.93
N LEU A 41 -11.19 -14.75 -2.34
CA LEU A 41 -11.04 -14.56 -0.89
C LEU A 41 -12.28 -13.88 -0.29
N GLY A 42 -13.30 -13.61 -1.10
CA GLY A 42 -14.50 -12.90 -0.70
C GLY A 42 -14.30 -11.39 -0.56
N GLN A 43 -15.20 -10.77 0.20
CA GLN A 43 -15.22 -9.35 0.47
C GLN A 43 -14.91 -9.10 1.95
N ARG A 44 -14.11 -8.07 2.23
CA ARG A 44 -13.81 -7.61 3.60
C ARG A 44 -13.86 -6.10 3.68
N THR A 45 -14.09 -5.61 4.89
CA THR A 45 -14.07 -4.17 5.21
C THR A 45 -12.78 -3.82 5.93
N LEU A 46 -12.12 -2.76 5.50
CA LEU A 46 -10.89 -2.22 6.08
C LEU A 46 -11.17 -0.80 6.56
N HIS A 47 -10.86 -0.52 7.82
CA HIS A 47 -10.88 0.81 8.38
C HIS A 47 -9.45 1.33 8.42
N ASP A 48 -9.13 2.28 7.53
CA ASP A 48 -7.79 2.86 7.42
C ASP A 48 -7.81 4.28 7.99
N VAL A 49 -6.89 4.56 8.92
CA VAL A 49 -6.60 5.90 9.43
C VAL A 49 -5.14 6.21 9.18
N TYR A 50 -4.85 7.23 8.39
CA TYR A 50 -3.50 7.64 8.00
C TYR A 50 -2.99 8.78 8.87
N TYR A 51 -1.70 8.74 9.15
CA TYR A 51 -1.00 9.68 10.00
C TYR A 51 0.23 10.22 9.29
N ASP A 52 0.45 11.53 9.40
CA ASP A 52 1.62 12.20 8.82
C ASP A 52 1.97 13.44 9.67
N GLN A 53 3.08 14.08 9.33
CA GLN A 53 3.50 15.37 9.85
C GLN A 53 3.68 16.34 8.70
N SER A 54 2.64 17.11 8.37
CA SER A 54 2.66 18.09 7.27
C SER A 54 3.22 17.54 5.95
N SER A 55 2.84 16.31 5.59
CA SER A 55 3.31 15.58 4.40
C SER A 55 4.78 15.18 4.40
N LEU A 56 5.50 15.30 5.52
CA LEU A 56 6.92 14.94 5.60
C LEU A 56 7.16 13.45 5.37
N LEU A 57 6.34 12.58 5.96
CA LEU A 57 6.46 11.14 5.78
C LEU A 57 6.07 10.74 4.36
N SER A 58 4.91 11.19 3.89
CA SER A 58 4.42 10.83 2.55
C SER A 58 5.35 11.36 1.43
N SER A 59 5.96 12.53 1.60
CA SER A 59 6.98 13.05 0.67
C SER A 59 8.28 12.24 0.71
N ALA A 60 8.61 11.66 1.87
CA ALA A 60 9.72 10.72 2.02
C ALA A 60 9.37 9.29 1.53
N GLY A 61 8.16 9.07 0.99
CA GLY A 61 7.71 7.77 0.55
C GLY A 61 7.35 6.83 1.71
N VAL A 62 6.90 7.36 2.85
CA VAL A 62 6.45 6.58 4.00
C VAL A 62 5.00 6.90 4.31
N TRP A 63 4.17 5.86 4.41
CA TRP A 63 2.78 5.96 4.82
C TRP A 63 2.57 5.18 6.11
N VAL A 64 2.29 5.90 7.19
CA VAL A 64 1.94 5.31 8.48
C VAL A 64 0.43 5.29 8.62
N ARG A 65 -0.14 4.12 8.93
CA ARG A 65 -1.58 3.94 9.09
C ARG A 65 -1.92 3.04 10.26
N GLN A 66 -3.12 3.21 10.79
CA GLN A 66 -3.84 2.17 11.50
C GLN A 66 -4.83 1.51 10.55
N ARG A 67 -4.68 0.19 10.36
CA ARG A 67 -5.63 -0.65 9.63
C ARG A 67 -6.35 -1.55 10.60
N ASN A 68 -7.66 -1.39 10.72
CA ASN A 68 -8.47 -2.13 11.71
C ASN A 68 -7.88 -2.05 13.13
N GLY A 69 -7.34 -0.87 13.49
CA GLY A 69 -6.71 -0.61 14.79
C GLY A 69 -5.27 -1.12 14.94
N GLN A 70 -4.71 -1.82 13.94
CA GLN A 70 -3.32 -2.29 13.96
C GLN A 70 -2.42 -1.32 13.20
N TRP A 71 -1.24 -1.04 13.76
CA TRP A 71 -0.27 -0.15 13.15
C TRP A 71 0.50 -0.82 12.01
N GLU A 72 0.60 -0.12 10.89
CA GLU A 72 1.38 -0.51 9.72
C GLU A 72 2.13 0.72 9.20
N ALA A 73 3.37 0.54 8.76
CA ALA A 73 4.08 1.53 7.95
C ALA A 73 4.54 0.89 6.65
N LYS A 74 4.25 1.58 5.55
CA LYS A 74 4.64 1.20 4.19
C LYS A 74 5.73 2.15 3.72
N ILE A 75 6.90 1.62 3.38
CA ILE A 75 8.12 2.38 3.04
C ILE A 75 8.43 2.14 1.57
N LYS A 76 8.50 3.19 0.76
CA LYS A 76 8.77 3.08 -0.67
C LYS A 76 10.24 2.71 -0.89
N MET A 77 10.44 1.59 -1.57
CA MET A 77 11.76 1.09 -1.96
C MET A 77 12.08 1.38 -3.43
N GLY A 78 11.08 1.74 -4.23
CA GLY A 78 11.28 2.12 -5.62
C GLY A 78 10.01 2.16 -6.46
N GLY A 79 10.20 2.39 -7.76
CA GLY A 79 9.13 2.45 -8.74
C GLY A 79 8.37 3.79 -8.77
N ASP A 80 7.30 3.82 -9.55
CA ASP A 80 6.42 4.98 -9.74
C ASP A 80 5.09 4.81 -8.99
N PHE A 81 4.10 5.62 -9.32
CA PHE A 81 2.77 5.59 -8.71
C PHE A 81 1.98 4.30 -9.05
N THR A 82 2.08 3.85 -10.30
CA THR A 82 1.39 2.67 -10.83
C THR A 82 2.16 1.40 -10.49
N ASN A 83 3.48 1.47 -10.61
CA ASN A 83 4.43 0.36 -10.44
C ASN A 83 5.24 0.60 -9.19
N SER A 84 4.81 0.10 -8.05
CA SER A 84 5.40 0.49 -6.77
C SER A 84 6.04 -0.70 -6.05
N LYS A 85 7.13 -0.43 -5.32
CA LYS A 85 7.90 -1.40 -4.52
C LYS A 85 7.96 -0.90 -3.09
N PHE A 86 7.63 -1.76 -2.12
CA PHE A 86 7.56 -1.38 -0.72
C PHE A 86 8.17 -2.40 0.23
N GLU A 87 8.59 -1.90 1.38
CA GLU A 87 8.77 -2.67 2.61
C GLU A 87 7.64 -2.30 3.56
N GLU A 88 6.91 -3.30 4.07
CA GLU A 88 5.90 -3.12 5.11
C GLU A 88 6.41 -3.62 6.47
N ILE A 89 6.23 -2.78 7.49
CA ILE A 89 6.56 -3.06 8.89
C ILE A 89 5.35 -2.84 9.79
N THR A 90 5.18 -3.70 10.79
CA THR A 90 4.01 -3.68 11.71
C THR A 90 4.40 -3.47 13.18
N GLY A 91 5.68 -3.65 13.52
CA GLY A 91 6.17 -3.51 14.89
C GLY A 91 6.19 -2.04 15.33
N HIS A 92 5.46 -1.71 16.39
CA HIS A 92 5.41 -0.34 16.94
C HIS A 92 6.81 0.26 17.17
N ARG A 93 7.78 -0.55 17.64
CA ARG A 93 9.16 -0.10 17.85
C ARG A 93 9.87 0.25 16.54
N ASP A 94 9.64 -0.52 15.49
CA ASP A 94 10.29 -0.30 14.19
C ASP A 94 9.63 0.86 13.44
N ILE A 95 8.30 0.99 13.53
CA ILE A 95 7.57 2.17 13.03
C ILE A 95 8.07 3.43 13.75
N SER A 96 8.17 3.41 15.08
CA SER A 96 8.70 4.54 15.85
C SER A 96 10.12 4.91 15.44
N ARG A 97 10.99 3.93 15.17
CA ARG A 97 12.35 4.17 14.68
C ARG A 97 12.33 4.85 13.31
N CYS A 98 11.59 4.29 12.35
CA CYS A 98 11.44 4.83 11.01
C CYS A 98 10.93 6.29 11.02
N VAL A 99 9.91 6.58 11.83
CA VAL A 99 9.38 7.94 11.97
C VAL A 99 10.42 8.89 12.59
N LYS A 100 11.13 8.46 13.64
CA LYS A 100 12.18 9.27 14.29
C LYS A 100 13.32 9.64 13.33
N GLU A 101 13.71 8.71 12.45
CA GLU A 101 14.75 8.93 11.44
C GLU A 101 14.34 10.01 10.43
N ILE A 102 13.08 10.05 10.01
CA ILE A 102 12.59 11.03 9.02
C ILE A 102 12.34 12.41 9.65
N ILE A 103 11.78 12.46 10.86
CA ILE A 103 11.44 13.72 11.55
C ILE A 103 12.68 14.38 12.18
N GLY A 104 13.83 13.69 12.20
CA GLY A 104 15.09 14.23 12.71
C GLY A 104 15.15 14.32 14.24
N GLY A 105 14.50 13.38 14.93
CA GLY A 105 14.61 13.23 16.39
C GLY A 105 14.06 14.38 17.25
N LYS A 106 13.44 15.42 16.67
CA LYS A 106 12.74 16.45 17.44
C LYS A 106 11.63 15.80 18.24
N CYS A 107 11.68 15.93 19.57
CA CYS A 107 10.87 15.26 20.57
C CYS A 107 9.48 14.87 20.06
N ILE A 108 9.39 13.65 19.55
CA ILE A 108 8.14 12.92 19.50
C ILE A 108 7.88 12.61 20.96
N GLU A 109 6.93 13.32 21.58
CA GLU A 109 6.31 12.76 22.78
C GLU A 109 5.96 11.32 22.41
N GLU A 110 6.42 10.34 23.20
CA GLU A 110 6.14 8.92 23.00
C GLU A 110 4.64 8.64 23.27
N GLY A 111 3.78 9.31 22.52
CA GLY A 111 2.36 9.11 22.48
C GLY A 111 2.04 7.92 21.59
N ARG A 112 0.80 7.44 21.72
CA ARG A 112 0.28 6.26 21.01
C ARG A 112 0.30 6.36 19.47
N GLN A 113 0.60 7.53 18.92
CA GLN A 113 0.54 7.87 17.49
C GLN A 113 1.88 8.36 16.93
N PHE A 114 3.00 8.11 17.62
CA PHE A 114 4.34 8.51 17.17
C PHE A 114 4.52 10.02 16.95
N GLY A 115 3.74 10.85 17.64
CA GLY A 115 3.76 12.31 17.47
C GLY A 115 3.24 12.79 16.12
N LEU A 116 2.53 11.94 15.39
CA LEU A 116 1.93 12.24 14.09
C LEU A 116 0.49 12.74 14.24
N VAL A 117 0.03 13.49 13.25
CA VAL A 117 -1.35 13.98 13.17
C VAL A 117 -2.11 13.11 12.18
N GLN A 118 -3.37 12.80 12.51
CA GLN A 118 -4.27 12.13 11.58
C GLN A 118 -4.53 13.00 10.35
N THR A 119 -4.29 12.47 9.16
CA THR A 119 -4.45 13.20 7.89
C THR A 119 -5.59 12.68 7.02
N ALA A 120 -5.96 11.41 7.14
CA ALA A 120 -7.09 10.84 6.43
C ALA A 120 -7.71 9.69 7.23
N ALA A 121 -9.02 9.49 7.09
CA ALA A 121 -9.71 8.32 7.61
C ALA A 121 -10.82 7.92 6.65
N PHE A 122 -10.84 6.66 6.23
CA PHE A 122 -11.88 6.13 5.34
C PHE A 122 -12.01 4.63 5.47
N VAL A 123 -13.18 4.12 5.07
CA VAL A 123 -13.48 2.70 5.00
C VAL A 123 -13.29 2.22 3.57
N THR A 124 -12.64 1.07 3.40
CA THR A 124 -12.47 0.39 2.10
C THR A 124 -13.16 -0.96 2.14
N THR A 125 -14.07 -1.19 1.20
CA THR A 125 -14.59 -2.52 0.87
C THR A 125 -13.64 -3.15 -0.15
N ARG A 126 -12.92 -4.19 0.26
CA ARG A 126 -11.96 -4.92 -0.59
C ARG A 126 -12.56 -6.25 -1.03
N LYS A 127 -12.63 -6.47 -2.33
CA LYS A 127 -12.77 -7.81 -2.93
C LYS A 127 -11.39 -8.31 -3.32
N ALA A 128 -11.08 -9.57 -3.03
CA ALA A 128 -9.75 -10.11 -3.29
C ALA A 128 -9.80 -11.52 -3.89
N TRP A 129 -8.79 -11.83 -4.71
CA TRP A 129 -8.57 -13.13 -5.32
C TRP A 129 -7.09 -13.49 -5.24
N ILE A 130 -6.78 -14.78 -5.19
CA ILE A 130 -5.44 -15.30 -5.47
C ILE A 130 -5.48 -15.93 -6.85
N ALA A 131 -4.65 -15.42 -7.76
CA ALA A 131 -4.45 -15.93 -9.11
C ALA A 131 -3.09 -16.62 -9.24
N ASP A 132 -3.05 -17.72 -9.97
CA ASP A 132 -1.86 -18.56 -10.20
C ASP A 132 -1.13 -18.95 -8.90
N ASP A 133 -1.90 -19.17 -7.85
CA ASP A 133 -1.47 -19.53 -6.48
C ASP A 133 -0.59 -18.50 -5.76
N GLU A 134 -0.39 -17.31 -6.34
CA GLU A 134 0.63 -16.38 -5.86
C GLU A 134 0.24 -14.89 -5.95
N PHE A 135 -0.40 -14.47 -7.04
CA PHE A 135 -0.72 -13.07 -7.26
C PHE A 135 -2.03 -12.71 -6.57
N GLN A 136 -1.98 -11.76 -5.64
CA GLN A 136 -3.19 -11.25 -5.01
C GLN A 136 -3.76 -10.13 -5.87
N ILE A 137 -4.93 -10.35 -6.46
CA ILE A 137 -5.67 -9.30 -7.15
C ILE A 137 -6.69 -8.73 -6.18
N VAL A 138 -6.72 -7.42 -6.02
CA VAL A 138 -7.67 -6.72 -5.15
C VAL A 138 -8.41 -5.65 -5.94
N LEU A 139 -9.69 -5.48 -5.59
CA LEU A 139 -10.52 -4.37 -6.04
C LEU A 139 -11.07 -3.68 -4.81
N ASP A 140 -10.63 -2.44 -4.61
CA ASP A 140 -10.96 -1.62 -3.47
C ASP A 140 -12.01 -0.59 -3.87
N THR A 141 -13.07 -0.48 -3.08
CA THR A 141 -14.07 0.59 -3.16
C THR A 141 -14.16 1.30 -1.83
N THR A 142 -13.87 2.59 -1.81
CA THR A 142 -13.91 3.43 -0.62
C THR A 142 -15.34 3.88 -0.30
N ASP A 143 -15.62 4.21 0.97
CA ASP A 143 -16.90 4.77 1.43
C ASP A 143 -17.26 6.13 0.80
N PHE A 144 -16.28 6.80 0.22
CA PHE A 144 -16.46 8.04 -0.55
C PHE A 144 -16.59 7.81 -2.06
N GLY A 145 -16.76 6.57 -2.51
CA GLY A 145 -17.12 6.21 -3.88
C GLY A 145 -15.95 6.08 -4.87
N HIS A 146 -14.70 6.19 -4.41
CA HIS A 146 -13.52 5.95 -5.25
C HIS A 146 -13.21 4.45 -5.33
N THR A 147 -12.87 3.97 -6.53
CA THR A 147 -12.49 2.58 -6.80
C THR A 147 -11.11 2.51 -7.44
N VAL A 148 -10.30 1.53 -7.00
CA VAL A 148 -9.00 1.22 -7.59
C VAL A 148 -8.73 -0.27 -7.45
N GLY A 149 -8.07 -0.87 -8.44
CA GLY A 149 -7.59 -2.24 -8.36
C GLY A 149 -6.08 -2.30 -8.25
N GLU A 150 -5.58 -3.33 -7.57
CA GLU A 150 -4.15 -3.61 -7.43
C GLU A 150 -3.91 -5.10 -7.70
N VAL A 151 -2.84 -5.42 -8.42
CA VAL A 151 -2.21 -6.73 -8.34
C VAL A 151 -1.05 -6.57 -7.36
N GLU A 152 -0.99 -7.41 -6.35
CA GLU A 152 0.00 -7.39 -5.27
C GLU A 152 0.76 -8.72 -5.27
N LEU A 153 2.07 -8.65 -5.11
CA LEU A 153 2.94 -9.79 -4.84
C LEU A 153 3.72 -9.50 -3.56
N GLN A 154 3.56 -10.35 -2.54
CA GLN A 154 4.18 -10.17 -1.24
C GLN A 154 5.15 -11.33 -0.93
N GLN A 155 6.27 -11.02 -0.29
CA GLN A 155 7.24 -12.00 0.17
C GLN A 155 7.75 -11.63 1.56
N GLN A 156 7.60 -12.55 2.52
CA GLN A 156 8.23 -12.41 3.83
C GLN A 156 9.72 -12.73 3.71
N VAL A 157 10.57 -11.82 4.18
CA VAL A 157 12.03 -11.98 4.14
C VAL A 157 12.58 -11.90 5.55
N SER A 158 13.37 -12.90 5.93
CA SER A 158 14.16 -12.91 7.16
C SER A 158 15.63 -12.78 6.80
N LEU A 159 16.24 -11.65 7.13
CA LEU A 159 17.62 -11.36 6.78
C LEU A 159 18.53 -11.54 8.00
N THR A 160 19.56 -12.38 7.86
CA THR A 160 20.64 -12.54 8.84
C THR A 160 21.61 -11.36 8.73
N ARG A 161 21.88 -10.71 9.85
CA ARG A 161 22.78 -9.55 9.92
C ARG A 161 24.24 -9.99 9.75
N GLU A 162 24.66 -10.20 8.51
CA GLU A 162 26.07 -10.38 8.18
C GLU A 162 26.72 -9.03 7.82
N ARG A 163 26.13 -8.25 6.90
CA ARG A 163 26.51 -6.85 6.54
C ARG A 163 25.34 -6.07 5.92
N GLU A 164 25.10 -4.83 6.34
CA GLU A 164 23.94 -4.00 5.89
C GLU A 164 23.87 -3.79 4.37
N MET A 165 25.00 -3.45 3.71
CA MET A 165 25.03 -3.27 2.25
C MET A 165 24.63 -4.54 1.48
N CYS A 166 24.97 -5.73 2.00
CA CYS A 166 24.57 -6.99 1.39
C CYS A 166 23.05 -7.20 1.51
N LEU A 167 22.46 -6.76 2.63
CA LEU A 167 21.03 -6.86 2.86
C LEU A 167 20.21 -5.95 1.94
N GLU A 168 20.66 -4.72 1.71
CA GLU A 168 20.01 -3.81 0.76
C GLU A 168 20.06 -4.34 -0.67
N GLN A 169 21.22 -4.86 -1.09
CA GLN A 169 21.39 -5.47 -2.41
C GLN A 169 20.50 -6.71 -2.59
N GLU A 170 20.41 -7.55 -1.56
CA GLU A 170 19.55 -8.74 -1.60
C GLU A 170 18.06 -8.34 -1.65
N ARG A 171 17.62 -7.38 -0.84
CA ARG A 171 16.26 -6.83 -0.92
C ARG A 171 15.96 -6.30 -2.31
N GLN A 172 16.87 -5.53 -2.89
CA GLN A 172 16.68 -4.96 -4.22
C GLN A 172 16.58 -6.04 -5.30
N ARG A 173 17.37 -7.12 -5.18
CA ARG A 173 17.31 -8.27 -6.07
C ARG A 173 15.97 -9.01 -5.96
N ILE A 174 15.48 -9.23 -4.75
CA ILE A 174 14.17 -9.87 -4.50
C ILE A 174 13.05 -9.00 -5.10
N LEU A 175 13.05 -7.70 -4.79
CA LEU A 175 12.07 -6.75 -5.32
C LEU A 175 12.10 -6.71 -6.84
N GLN A 176 13.27 -6.71 -7.48
CA GLN A 176 13.35 -6.72 -8.94
C GLN A 176 12.78 -8.00 -9.54
N LYS A 177 13.07 -9.17 -8.95
CA LYS A 177 12.49 -10.43 -9.41
C LYS A 177 10.96 -10.45 -9.26
N MET A 178 10.42 -9.91 -8.17
CA MET A 178 8.98 -9.76 -7.97
C MET A 178 8.36 -8.82 -9.01
N ASP A 179 9.06 -7.73 -9.33
CA ASP A 179 8.69 -6.71 -10.31
C ASP A 179 8.56 -7.26 -11.74
N ASP A 180 9.53 -8.06 -12.17
CA ASP A 180 9.51 -8.67 -13.50
C ASP A 180 8.35 -9.67 -13.62
N ARG A 181 8.06 -10.41 -12.53
CA ARG A 181 6.99 -11.41 -12.49
C ARG A 181 5.61 -10.80 -12.53
N ILE A 182 5.37 -9.74 -11.76
CA ILE A 182 4.07 -9.06 -11.77
C ILE A 182 3.82 -8.36 -13.12
N ALA A 183 4.87 -7.83 -13.75
CA ALA A 183 4.79 -7.27 -15.10
C ALA A 183 4.43 -8.34 -16.13
N ALA A 184 5.09 -9.51 -16.08
CA ALA A 184 4.79 -10.64 -16.95
C ALA A 184 3.36 -11.15 -16.73
N PHE A 185 2.91 -11.27 -15.47
CA PHE A 185 1.55 -11.67 -15.12
C PHE A 185 0.49 -10.72 -15.70
N MET A 186 0.64 -9.41 -15.48
CA MET A 186 -0.32 -8.43 -16.00
C MET A 186 -0.33 -8.36 -17.53
N THR A 187 0.82 -8.58 -18.17
CA THR A 187 0.90 -8.67 -19.63
C THR A 187 0.20 -9.92 -20.15
N HIS A 188 0.42 -11.06 -19.51
CA HIS A 188 -0.15 -12.34 -19.90
C HIS A 188 -1.69 -12.37 -19.74
N TYR A 189 -2.20 -11.76 -18.66
CA TYR A 189 -3.64 -11.68 -18.36
C TYR A 189 -4.21 -10.28 -18.60
N ALA A 190 -3.70 -9.54 -19.59
CA ALA A 190 -4.12 -8.17 -19.87
C ALA A 190 -5.63 -8.02 -20.10
N TRP A 191 -6.30 -9.08 -20.56
CA TRP A 191 -7.75 -9.13 -20.75
C TRP A 191 -8.56 -8.89 -19.45
N ALA A 192 -7.96 -9.09 -18.28
CA ALA A 192 -8.63 -8.97 -16.99
C ALA A 192 -8.63 -7.53 -16.44
N PHE A 193 -7.79 -6.63 -16.96
CA PHE A 193 -7.54 -5.31 -16.39
C PHE A 193 -7.86 -4.19 -17.38
N CYS A 194 -8.63 -3.19 -16.96
CA CYS A 194 -8.88 -2.03 -17.81
C CYS A 194 -7.60 -1.17 -17.98
N PRO A 195 -7.28 -0.74 -19.23
CA PRO A 195 -6.19 0.20 -19.46
C PRO A 195 -6.52 1.60 -18.92
N GLY A 196 -5.48 2.39 -18.68
CA GLY A 196 -5.57 3.79 -18.25
C GLY A 196 -4.77 4.08 -16.98
N ALA A 197 -4.71 5.36 -16.60
CA ALA A 197 -4.03 5.79 -15.38
C ALA A 197 -4.94 5.56 -14.16
N PRO A 198 -4.55 4.69 -13.21
CA PRO A 198 -5.29 4.55 -11.96
C PRO A 198 -5.12 5.80 -11.09
N LYS A 199 -6.05 6.00 -10.15
CA LYS A 199 -5.94 7.01 -9.09
C LYS A 199 -5.96 6.31 -7.74
N GLY A 200 -5.12 6.76 -6.82
CA GLY A 200 -4.93 6.13 -5.52
C GLY A 200 -5.97 6.61 -4.52
N LYS A 201 -6.24 5.79 -3.49
CA LYS A 201 -7.24 6.09 -2.46
C LYS A 201 -6.94 7.42 -1.73
N LEU A 202 -5.71 7.60 -1.26
CA LEU A 202 -5.30 8.84 -0.57
C LEU A 202 -5.39 10.08 -1.48
N THR A 203 -4.94 9.96 -2.73
CA THR A 203 -5.05 11.06 -3.71
C THR A 203 -6.50 11.46 -3.92
N ALA A 204 -7.38 10.48 -4.16
CA ALA A 204 -8.81 10.73 -4.33
C ALA A 204 -9.47 11.32 -3.07
N TYR A 205 -9.04 10.87 -1.89
CA TYR A 205 -9.51 11.41 -0.62
C TYR A 205 -9.19 12.91 -0.48
N PHE A 206 -7.92 13.31 -0.65
CA PHE A 206 -7.53 14.71 -0.49
C PHE A 206 -8.12 15.64 -1.55
N GLU A 207 -8.27 15.16 -2.79
CA GLU A 207 -9.01 15.90 -3.83
C GLU A 207 -10.44 16.17 -3.37
N ARG A 208 -11.15 15.16 -2.86
CA ARG A 208 -12.52 15.30 -2.34
C ARG A 208 -12.61 16.34 -1.21
N GLU A 209 -11.74 16.25 -0.21
CA GLU A 209 -11.71 17.20 0.91
C GLU A 209 -11.46 18.64 0.44
N THR A 210 -10.58 18.80 -0.55
CA THR A 210 -10.29 20.11 -1.16
C THR A 210 -11.56 20.68 -1.82
N TYR A 211 -12.27 19.89 -2.63
CA TYR A 211 -13.52 20.33 -3.25
C TYR A 211 -14.60 20.68 -2.22
N GLN A 212 -14.72 19.90 -1.14
CA GLN A 212 -15.70 20.17 -0.08
C GLN A 212 -15.40 21.48 0.64
N SER A 213 -14.15 21.71 1.05
CA SER A 213 -13.75 22.96 1.71
C SER A 213 -13.96 24.20 0.85
N MET A 214 -13.69 24.12 -0.47
CA MET A 214 -13.98 25.20 -1.41
C MET A 214 -15.48 25.49 -1.51
N SER A 215 -16.31 24.43 -1.59
CA SER A 215 -17.76 24.55 -1.71
C SER A 215 -18.43 25.14 -0.46
N GLU A 216 -17.89 24.86 0.73
CA GLU A 216 -18.37 25.40 2.00
C GLU A 216 -17.96 26.88 2.18
N SER A 217 -16.76 27.26 1.71
CA SER A 217 -16.29 28.64 1.72
C SER A 217 -17.16 29.55 0.85
N THR A 218 -17.62 29.07 -0.32
CA THR A 218 -18.52 29.82 -1.21
C THR A 218 -19.95 29.96 -0.67
N ARG A 219 -20.35 29.11 0.30
CA ARG A 219 -21.71 29.12 0.89
C ARG A 219 -21.87 29.99 2.14
N ARG A 220 -20.82 30.64 2.65
CA ARG A 220 -20.95 31.60 3.76
C ARG A 220 -21.36 32.97 3.21
N PRO A 221 -22.59 33.47 3.47
CA PRO A 221 -22.92 34.84 3.13
C PRO A 221 -22.09 35.78 4.00
N SER A 222 -21.51 36.81 3.38
CA SER A 222 -20.93 37.96 4.08
C SER A 222 -21.99 38.52 5.03
N LYS A 223 -21.79 38.34 6.34
CA LYS A 223 -22.62 39.03 7.33
C LYS A 223 -22.34 40.53 7.19
N PRO A 224 -23.38 41.37 7.07
CA PRO A 224 -23.23 42.82 7.08
C PRO A 224 -22.72 43.34 8.41
#